data_AF-A0A522AN42-F1
#
_entry.id   AF-A0A522AN42-F1
#
_cell.length_a   1.000
_cell.length_b   1.000
_cell.length_c   1.000
_cell.angle_alpha   90.00
_cell.angle_beta   90.00
_cell.angle_gamma   90.00
#
_symmetry.space_group_name_H-M   'P 1'
#
loop_
_entity.id
_entity.type
_entity.pdbx_description
1 polymer ?
#
loop_
_entity_poly.entity_id
_entity_poly.type
_entity_poly.pdbx_seq_one_letter_code
_entity_poly.pdbx_strand_id
1 'polypeptide(L)'
;MKRKSYLIGAATVAIILTLTSVIARPPAHPPRWGTDILHWFVFKKFNNEDTNSTASASVDLKQNAQGKANNQRIDFRVRSLQTNAPFQLWALVGDDTNYVHVADFTSDRKGNARLDIMKVGSSNGKGPGRGKLALPAAIDPISNLRALAVGNVNTQAVLTADLTVPDKLEYLIKRRLSNTNGVVGHLFLGATTRKARFELLVWGLAATNTYHLALNDEIAATVTATTNGFASFNTLPSGPTNILDLHTLAVWDSASNSVISTHLP
;
A
#
# COMPACT_ATOMS: atom_id res chain seq x y z
N MET A 1 60.83 13.77 1.21
CA MET A 1 59.85 14.22 0.19
C MET A 1 59.78 13.20 -0.94
N LYS A 2 58.63 12.55 -1.13
CA LYS A 2 58.15 11.90 -2.38
C LYS A 2 56.75 11.36 -2.08
N ARG A 3 55.70 12.16 -2.35
CA ARG A 3 54.30 11.69 -2.31
C ARG A 3 53.97 11.14 -3.69
N LYS A 4 53.55 9.87 -3.76
CA LYS A 4 52.98 9.26 -4.97
C LYS A 4 51.46 9.53 -4.95
N SER A 5 50.99 10.28 -5.94
CA SER A 5 49.57 10.54 -6.19
C SER A 5 49.04 9.45 -7.12
N TYR A 6 48.00 8.73 -6.71
CA TYR A 6 47.26 7.81 -7.58
C TYR A 6 45.95 8.48 -8.01
N LEU A 7 45.85 8.78 -9.30
CA LEU A 7 44.61 9.16 -9.98
C LEU A 7 43.82 7.88 -10.29
N ILE A 8 42.65 7.71 -9.66
CA ILE A 8 41.68 6.68 -10.03
C ILE A 8 40.70 7.34 -11.00
N GLY A 9 40.84 7.04 -12.29
CA GLY A 9 39.87 7.42 -13.31
C GLY A 9 38.65 6.51 -13.23
N ALA A 10 37.48 7.08 -12.94
CA ALA A 10 36.21 6.37 -13.06
C ALA A 10 35.75 6.39 -14.52
N ALA A 11 35.68 5.21 -15.15
CA ALA A 11 35.08 5.05 -16.46
C ALA A 11 33.56 4.88 -16.31
N THR A 12 32.79 5.89 -16.73
CA THR A 12 31.33 5.86 -16.76
C THR A 12 30.88 5.13 -18.01
N VAL A 13 30.34 3.91 -17.88
CA VAL A 13 29.70 3.18 -18.98
C VAL A 13 28.25 3.61 -19.07
N ALA A 14 27.90 4.41 -20.08
CA ALA A 14 26.51 4.73 -20.40
C ALA A 14 25.92 3.63 -21.30
N ILE A 15 25.00 2.83 -20.74
CA ILE A 15 24.22 1.86 -21.53
C ILE A 15 22.99 2.60 -22.07
N ILE A 16 23.00 2.89 -23.38
CA ILE A 16 21.83 3.40 -24.09
C ILE A 16 20.94 2.22 -24.46
N LEU A 17 19.87 1.98 -23.68
CA LEU A 17 18.81 1.03 -24.03
C LEU A 17 17.80 1.73 -24.96
N THR A 18 17.88 1.44 -26.27
CA THR A 18 16.84 1.84 -27.21
C THR A 18 15.66 0.87 -27.09
N LEU A 19 14.59 1.31 -26.40
CA LEU A 19 13.32 0.58 -26.37
C LEU A 19 12.53 0.86 -27.65
N THR A 20 12.47 -0.10 -28.56
CA THR A 20 11.49 -0.08 -29.67
C THR A 20 10.12 -0.42 -29.12
N SER A 21 9.25 0.57 -28.99
CA SER A 21 7.85 0.38 -28.61
C SER A 21 7.08 -0.26 -29.77
N VAL A 22 6.76 -1.54 -29.65
CA VAL A 22 5.73 -2.18 -30.49
C VAL A 22 4.39 -1.53 -30.13
N ILE A 23 3.89 -0.65 -31.00
CA ILE A 23 2.58 -0.01 -30.85
C ILE A 23 1.52 -1.08 -31.15
N ALA A 24 1.11 -1.83 -30.13
CA ALA A 24 -0.06 -2.68 -30.21
C ALA A 24 -1.29 -1.80 -30.50
N ARG A 25 -2.07 -2.14 -31.54
CA ARG A 25 -3.33 -1.44 -31.82
C ARG A 25 -4.26 -1.56 -30.61
N PRO A 26 -4.81 -0.45 -30.09
CA PRO A 26 -5.70 -0.51 -28.94
C PRO A 26 -7.00 -1.22 -29.30
N PRO A 27 -7.57 -2.02 -28.37
CA PRO A 27 -8.84 -2.69 -28.60
C PRO A 27 -9.97 -1.67 -28.77
N ALA A 28 -10.82 -1.88 -29.79
CA ALA A 28 -11.92 -0.98 -30.16
C ALA A 28 -13.03 -0.87 -29.09
N HIS A 29 -13.08 -1.84 -28.16
CA HIS A 29 -14.05 -1.87 -27.08
C HIS A 29 -13.39 -2.24 -25.75
N PRO A 30 -13.94 -1.75 -24.63
CA PRO A 30 -13.49 -2.17 -23.31
C PRO A 30 -13.66 -3.68 -23.13
N PRO A 31 -12.62 -4.42 -22.66
CA PRO A 31 -12.76 -5.84 -22.40
C PRO A 31 -13.76 -6.11 -21.27
N ARG A 32 -14.37 -7.30 -21.26
CA ARG A 32 -15.19 -7.74 -20.11
C ARG A 32 -14.26 -8.02 -18.94
N TRP A 33 -14.40 -7.25 -17.86
CA TRP A 33 -13.55 -7.38 -16.68
C TRP A 33 -14.19 -8.27 -15.60
N GLY A 34 -13.33 -8.88 -14.79
CA GLY A 34 -13.73 -9.55 -13.55
C GLY A 34 -14.13 -8.56 -12.45
N THR A 35 -14.25 -9.06 -11.23
CA THR A 35 -14.48 -8.23 -10.05
C THR A 35 -13.24 -7.44 -9.65
N ASP A 36 -13.44 -6.34 -8.94
CA ASP A 36 -12.35 -5.60 -8.31
C ASP A 36 -11.61 -6.49 -7.32
N ILE A 37 -10.29 -6.37 -7.31
CA ILE A 37 -9.37 -7.16 -6.50
C ILE A 37 -8.40 -6.22 -5.78
N LEU A 38 -8.22 -6.46 -4.49
CA LEU A 38 -7.14 -5.96 -3.66
C LEU A 38 -6.45 -7.14 -2.99
N HIS A 39 -5.15 -7.28 -3.21
CA HIS A 39 -4.27 -8.05 -2.34
C HIS A 39 -3.25 -7.09 -1.74
N TRP A 40 -3.25 -6.99 -0.42
CA TRP A 40 -2.32 -6.15 0.31
C TRP A 40 -1.72 -6.97 1.45
N PHE A 41 -0.39 -7.02 1.49
CA PHE A 41 0.37 -7.69 2.52
C PHE A 41 1.58 -6.84 2.91
N VAL A 42 1.73 -6.63 4.21
CA VAL A 42 2.89 -5.99 4.81
C VAL A 42 3.46 -6.90 5.88
N PHE A 43 4.78 -7.07 5.87
CA PHE A 43 5.53 -7.57 7.02
C PHE A 43 6.49 -6.50 7.52
N LYS A 44 6.51 -6.30 8.83
CA LYS A 44 7.41 -5.33 9.47
C LYS A 44 7.92 -5.85 10.80
N LYS A 45 9.22 -5.66 11.06
CA LYS A 45 9.84 -5.76 12.37
C LYS A 45 9.76 -4.43 13.10
N PHE A 46 9.57 -4.50 14.41
CA PHE A 46 9.57 -3.32 15.26
C PHE A 46 10.99 -2.92 15.64
N ASN A 47 11.19 -1.61 15.77
CA ASN A 47 12.34 -1.01 16.44
C ASN A 47 12.09 -1.04 17.95
N ASN A 48 13.18 -1.22 18.71
CA ASN A 48 13.14 -1.15 20.16
C ASN A 48 13.52 0.26 20.62
N GLU A 49 12.64 0.88 21.38
CA GLU A 49 12.81 2.24 21.89
C GLU A 49 13.54 2.26 23.24
N ASP A 50 13.61 1.13 23.94
CA ASP A 50 14.33 1.00 25.20
C ASP A 50 15.71 0.37 24.98
N THR A 51 16.75 1.21 25.14
CA THR A 51 18.17 0.82 25.03
C THR A 51 18.60 -0.30 25.98
N ASN A 52 17.89 -0.51 27.10
CA ASN A 52 18.21 -1.55 28.08
C ASN A 52 17.37 -2.82 27.89
N SER A 53 16.47 -2.83 26.90
CA SER A 53 15.61 -3.96 26.60
C SER A 53 16.15 -4.78 25.43
N THR A 54 15.87 -6.08 25.44
CA THR A 54 16.06 -6.97 24.29
C THR A 54 14.74 -7.31 23.61
N ALA A 55 13.68 -6.54 23.91
CA ALA A 55 12.37 -6.75 23.34
C ALA A 55 12.41 -6.68 21.81
N SER A 56 11.66 -7.56 21.16
CA SER A 56 11.53 -7.56 19.71
C SER A 56 10.13 -7.99 19.32
N ALA A 57 9.61 -7.38 18.25
CA ALA A 57 8.32 -7.77 17.68
C ALA A 57 8.35 -7.78 16.16
N SER A 58 7.35 -8.44 15.61
CA SER A 58 7.05 -8.44 14.19
C SER A 58 5.55 -8.52 13.97
N VAL A 59 5.09 -8.00 12.84
CA VAL A 59 3.70 -8.04 12.42
C VAL A 59 3.56 -8.45 10.96
N ASP A 60 2.60 -9.33 10.69
CA ASP A 60 2.07 -9.62 9.36
C ASP A 60 0.67 -8.99 9.25
N LEU A 61 0.49 -8.07 8.30
CA LEU A 61 -0.79 -7.44 7.98
C LEU A 61 -1.27 -7.93 6.61
N LYS A 62 -2.50 -8.44 6.51
CA LYS A 62 -3.05 -9.00 5.27
C LYS A 62 -4.48 -8.55 5.03
N GLN A 63 -4.71 -7.90 3.89
CA GLN A 63 -6.04 -7.53 3.40
C GLN A 63 -6.26 -8.08 2.00
N ASN A 64 -7.26 -8.94 1.85
CA ASN A 64 -7.68 -9.48 0.56
C ASN A 64 -9.15 -9.12 0.33
N ALA A 65 -9.41 -8.25 -0.63
CA ALA A 65 -10.76 -7.91 -1.04
C ALA A 65 -10.99 -8.34 -2.49
N GLN A 66 -12.13 -8.99 -2.74
CA GLN A 66 -12.54 -9.34 -4.09
C GLN A 66 -14.06 -9.34 -4.20
N GLY A 67 -14.60 -8.50 -5.08
CA GLY A 67 -16.04 -8.29 -5.18
C GLY A 67 -16.65 -7.86 -3.84
N LYS A 68 -17.52 -8.68 -3.25
CA LYS A 68 -18.16 -8.40 -1.94
C LYS A 68 -17.39 -8.97 -0.73
N ALA A 69 -16.33 -9.74 -0.96
CA ALA A 69 -15.51 -10.29 0.12
C ALA A 69 -14.39 -9.31 0.51
N ASN A 70 -14.16 -9.14 1.82
CA ASN A 70 -13.05 -8.35 2.35
C ASN A 70 -12.53 -9.01 3.64
N ASN A 71 -11.42 -9.74 3.51
CA ASN A 71 -10.78 -10.46 4.59
C ASN A 71 -9.54 -9.70 5.07
N GLN A 72 -9.50 -9.38 6.36
CA GLN A 72 -8.40 -8.63 6.99
C GLN A 72 -7.86 -9.39 8.19
N ARG A 73 -6.53 -9.38 8.35
CA ARG A 73 -5.84 -10.07 9.44
C ARG A 73 -4.57 -9.35 9.87
N ILE A 74 -4.32 -9.35 11.18
CA ILE A 74 -3.09 -8.92 11.84
C ILE A 74 -2.57 -10.10 12.66
N ASP A 75 -1.39 -10.64 12.32
CA ASP A 75 -0.65 -11.60 13.16
C ASP A 75 0.55 -10.88 13.76
N PHE A 76 0.40 -10.49 15.03
CA PHE A 76 1.42 -9.78 15.79
C PHE A 76 2.10 -10.75 16.75
N ARG A 77 3.43 -10.67 16.83
CA ARG A 77 4.26 -11.52 17.69
C ARG A 77 5.31 -10.68 18.37
N VAL A 78 5.46 -10.84 19.67
CA VAL A 78 6.45 -10.14 20.48
C VAL A 78 7.17 -11.10 21.42
N ARG A 79 8.43 -10.80 21.71
CA ARG A 79 9.33 -11.60 22.55
C ARG A 79 10.16 -10.71 23.46
N SER A 80 10.64 -11.31 24.54
CA SER A 80 11.58 -10.70 25.48
C SER A 80 11.07 -9.39 26.12
N LEU A 81 9.74 -9.26 26.29
CA LEU A 81 9.17 -8.24 27.16
C LEU A 81 9.35 -8.62 28.63
N GLN A 82 9.11 -7.67 29.54
CA GLN A 82 8.92 -7.98 30.96
C GLN A 82 7.87 -9.09 31.11
N THR A 83 8.19 -10.15 31.86
CA THR A 83 7.35 -11.36 31.98
C THR A 83 6.09 -11.11 32.80
N ASN A 84 4.97 -11.74 32.43
CA ASN A 84 3.68 -11.62 33.14
C ASN A 84 3.22 -10.17 33.35
N ALA A 85 3.60 -9.26 32.45
CA ALA A 85 3.28 -7.85 32.53
C ALA A 85 2.26 -7.47 31.44
N PRO A 86 1.32 -6.56 31.73
CA PRO A 86 0.37 -6.06 30.76
C PRO A 86 0.98 -4.99 29.83
N PHE A 87 0.56 -5.05 28.57
CA PHE A 87 0.97 -4.17 27.47
C PHE A 87 -0.23 -3.88 26.58
N GLN A 88 -0.06 -2.89 25.70
CA GLN A 88 -1.08 -2.43 24.78
C GLN A 88 -0.50 -2.31 23.38
N LEU A 89 -1.26 -2.75 22.38
CA LEU A 89 -0.98 -2.51 20.97
C LEU A 89 -1.79 -1.29 20.51
N TRP A 90 -1.11 -0.35 19.87
CA TRP A 90 -1.64 0.89 19.34
C TRP A 90 -1.33 1.03 17.86
N ALA A 91 -2.14 1.78 17.11
CA ALA A 91 -1.94 2.03 15.69
C ALA A 91 -2.09 3.52 15.31
N LEU A 92 -1.34 3.98 14.31
CA LEU A 92 -1.65 5.20 13.56
C LEU A 92 -2.39 4.85 12.27
N VAL A 93 -3.46 5.58 11.97
CA VAL A 93 -4.35 5.31 10.83
C VAL A 93 -4.43 6.54 9.93
N GLY A 94 -4.22 6.35 8.62
CA GLY A 94 -4.26 7.43 7.65
C GLY A 94 -3.23 8.51 7.98
N ASP A 95 -3.65 9.76 8.00
CA ASP A 95 -2.77 10.90 8.32
C ASP A 95 -3.00 11.43 9.76
N ASP A 96 -3.69 10.66 10.61
CA ASP A 96 -3.86 11.01 12.02
C ASP A 96 -2.53 10.93 12.77
N THR A 97 -2.29 11.90 13.65
CA THR A 97 -1.13 11.94 14.53
C THR A 97 -1.36 11.20 15.85
N ASN A 98 -2.61 10.83 16.15
CA ASN A 98 -3.00 10.19 17.40
C ASN A 98 -3.09 8.67 17.24
N TYR A 99 -2.52 7.96 18.21
CA TYR A 99 -2.62 6.53 18.28
C TYR A 99 -4.02 6.09 18.71
N VAL A 100 -4.59 5.14 17.97
CA VAL A 100 -5.82 4.44 18.35
C VAL A 100 -5.48 3.11 19.02
N HIS A 101 -6.25 2.76 20.04
CA HIS A 101 -6.09 1.49 20.74
C HIS A 101 -6.49 0.33 19.83
N VAL A 102 -5.67 -0.73 19.81
CA VAL A 102 -5.94 -1.95 19.03
C VAL A 102 -6.34 -3.10 19.94
N ALA A 103 -5.51 -3.41 20.94
CA ALA A 103 -5.73 -4.52 21.84
C ALA A 103 -4.84 -4.43 23.08
N ASP A 104 -5.34 -4.93 24.21
CA ASP A 104 -4.53 -5.21 25.40
C ASP A 104 -4.00 -6.65 25.37
N PHE A 105 -2.82 -6.89 25.94
CA PHE A 105 -2.26 -8.23 26.08
C PHE A 105 -1.30 -8.33 27.26
N THR A 106 -1.12 -9.56 27.76
CA THR A 106 -0.15 -9.86 28.83
C THR A 106 0.92 -10.78 28.28
N SER A 107 2.18 -10.46 28.56
CA SER A 107 3.30 -11.34 28.22
C SER A 107 3.28 -12.62 29.06
N ASP A 108 3.81 -13.72 28.53
CA ASP A 108 3.95 -14.97 29.26
C ASP A 108 5.16 -14.97 30.21
N ARG A 109 5.41 -16.11 30.86
CA ARG A 109 6.56 -16.33 31.75
C ARG A 109 7.93 -16.21 31.06
N LYS A 110 7.96 -16.18 29.73
CA LYS A 110 9.15 -16.01 28.89
C LYS A 110 9.17 -14.63 28.21
N GLY A 111 8.22 -13.73 28.53
CA GLY A 111 8.14 -12.40 27.95
C GLY A 111 7.57 -12.39 26.53
N ASN A 112 6.85 -13.44 26.10
CA ASN A 112 6.28 -13.54 24.77
C ASN A 112 4.79 -13.24 24.77
N ALA A 113 4.28 -12.74 23.66
CA ALA A 113 2.85 -12.70 23.38
C ALA A 113 2.59 -12.83 21.88
N ARG A 114 1.37 -13.24 21.53
CA ARG A 114 0.90 -13.31 20.15
C ARG A 114 -0.55 -12.86 20.09
N LEU A 115 -0.86 -12.02 19.11
CA LEU A 115 -2.22 -11.58 18.80
C LEU A 115 -2.56 -11.97 17.36
N ASP A 116 -3.73 -12.59 17.19
CA ASP A 116 -4.32 -12.91 15.89
C ASP A 116 -5.65 -12.16 15.78
N ILE A 117 -5.61 -10.98 15.17
CA ILE A 117 -6.76 -10.09 15.02
C ILE A 117 -7.31 -10.27 13.61
N MET A 118 -8.62 -10.48 13.46
CA MET A 118 -9.22 -10.67 12.14
C MET A 118 -10.57 -9.99 12.00
N LYS A 119 -10.88 -9.53 10.79
CA LYS A 119 -12.23 -9.10 10.43
C LYS A 119 -13.09 -10.33 10.25
N VAL A 120 -14.12 -10.47 11.08
CA VAL A 120 -15.11 -11.54 10.96
C VAL A 120 -16.14 -11.10 9.92
N GLY A 121 -16.35 -11.91 8.89
CA GLY A 121 -17.41 -11.66 7.91
C GLY A 121 -18.78 -11.68 8.58
N SER A 122 -19.71 -10.84 8.11
CA SER A 122 -21.09 -10.70 8.64
C SER A 122 -22.00 -11.91 8.33
N SER A 123 -21.47 -13.13 8.43
CA SER A 123 -22.24 -14.36 8.26
C SER A 123 -22.46 -15.01 9.62
N ASN A 124 -23.62 -14.74 10.22
CA ASN A 124 -24.25 -15.51 11.30
C ASN A 124 -23.35 -15.86 12.50
N GLY A 125 -23.15 -14.89 13.38
CA GLY A 125 -23.06 -15.11 14.85
C GLY A 125 -21.86 -15.89 15.40
N LYS A 126 -20.92 -16.35 14.58
CA LYS A 126 -19.71 -17.00 15.10
C LYS A 126 -18.63 -15.95 15.28
N GLY A 127 -18.41 -15.58 16.54
CA GLY A 127 -17.29 -14.74 16.94
C GLY A 127 -15.95 -15.28 16.43
N PRO A 128 -14.88 -14.49 16.56
CA PRO A 128 -13.55 -14.94 16.16
C PRO A 128 -13.26 -16.26 16.90
N GLY A 129 -12.89 -17.32 16.16
CA GLY A 129 -12.66 -18.65 16.74
C GLY A 129 -11.69 -18.59 17.93
N ARG A 130 -11.65 -19.65 18.76
CA ARG A 130 -10.84 -19.68 20.00
C ARG A 130 -9.44 -19.08 19.80
N GLY A 131 -9.09 -18.07 20.61
CA GLY A 131 -7.79 -17.41 20.61
C GLY A 131 -7.60 -16.31 19.57
N LYS A 132 -8.67 -15.86 18.90
CA LYS A 132 -8.62 -14.77 17.92
C LYS A 132 -9.40 -13.56 18.43
N LEU A 133 -8.92 -12.38 18.06
CA LEU A 133 -9.55 -11.10 18.38
C LEU A 133 -10.30 -10.56 17.16
N ALA A 134 -11.39 -9.84 17.41
CA ALA A 134 -12.10 -9.13 16.35
C ALA A 134 -11.32 -7.89 15.95
N LEU A 135 -11.32 -7.56 14.66
CA LEU A 135 -10.73 -6.31 14.16
C LEU A 135 -11.52 -5.10 14.72
N PRO A 136 -10.88 -4.17 15.44
CA PRO A 136 -11.52 -2.93 15.86
C PRO A 136 -11.95 -2.09 14.67
N ALA A 137 -13.14 -1.49 14.74
CA ALA A 137 -13.68 -0.67 13.65
C ALA A 137 -12.80 0.57 13.35
N ALA A 138 -12.09 1.09 14.36
CA ALA A 138 -11.20 2.24 14.21
C ALA A 138 -10.00 2.00 13.28
N ILE A 139 -9.64 0.73 13.03
CA ILE A 139 -8.51 0.35 12.17
C ILE A 139 -8.95 -0.44 10.93
N ASP A 140 -10.25 -0.42 10.59
CA ASP A 140 -10.81 -1.04 9.40
C ASP A 140 -11.02 0.04 8.31
N PRO A 141 -10.34 -0.03 7.16
CA PRO A 141 -9.48 -1.11 6.69
C PRO A 141 -8.02 -1.04 7.19
N ILE A 142 -7.40 -2.20 7.43
CA ILE A 142 -6.01 -2.28 7.92
C ILE A 142 -4.96 -1.82 6.91
N SER A 143 -5.32 -1.71 5.63
CA SER A 143 -4.46 -1.14 4.60
C SER A 143 -4.11 0.32 4.88
N ASN A 144 -4.92 1.03 5.68
CA ASN A 144 -4.70 2.43 6.02
C ASN A 144 -3.79 2.62 7.24
N LEU A 145 -3.24 1.54 7.81
CA LEU A 145 -2.32 1.64 8.94
C LEU A 145 -0.97 2.19 8.50
N ARG A 146 -0.49 3.23 9.19
CA ARG A 146 0.83 3.83 8.96
C ARG A 146 1.88 3.40 9.96
N ALA A 147 1.48 3.15 11.20
CA ALA A 147 2.40 2.72 12.24
C ALA A 147 1.72 1.85 13.27
N LEU A 148 2.52 1.10 14.01
CA LEU A 148 2.11 0.35 15.20
C LEU A 148 3.08 0.63 16.34
N ALA A 149 2.56 0.63 17.57
CA ALA A 149 3.37 0.77 18.77
C ALA A 149 2.92 -0.21 19.85
N VAL A 150 3.88 -0.70 20.63
CA VAL A 150 3.62 -1.45 21.86
C VAL A 150 3.89 -0.52 23.03
N GLY A 151 2.84 -0.20 23.79
CA GLY A 151 2.91 0.61 25.01
C GLY A 151 2.93 -0.26 26.26
N ASN A 152 3.63 0.18 27.30
CA ASN A 152 3.48 -0.36 28.66
C ASN A 152 2.25 0.25 29.38
N VAL A 153 2.04 -0.09 30.64
CA VAL A 153 0.92 0.44 31.47
C VAL A 153 0.92 1.96 31.65
N ASN A 154 2.06 2.61 31.46
CA ASN A 154 2.22 4.06 31.54
C ASN A 154 2.15 4.71 30.15
N THR A 155 1.64 3.98 29.14
CA THR A 155 1.55 4.38 27.72
C THR A 155 2.87 4.78 27.08
N GLN A 156 4.00 4.41 27.69
CA GLN A 156 5.33 4.63 27.10
C GLN A 156 5.57 3.58 26.02
N ALA A 157 5.94 4.04 24.82
CA ALA A 157 6.28 3.15 23.72
C ALA A 157 7.55 2.36 24.04
N VAL A 158 7.46 1.04 23.95
CA VAL A 158 8.57 0.09 24.12
C VAL A 158 9.07 -0.36 22.76
N LEU A 159 8.14 -0.57 21.81
CA LEU A 159 8.45 -0.98 20.44
C LEU A 159 7.63 -0.13 19.48
N THR A 160 8.22 0.29 18.35
CA THR A 160 7.51 0.99 17.28
C THR A 160 7.75 0.35 15.92
N ALA A 161 6.82 0.49 14.99
CA ALA A 161 6.96 0.03 13.62
C ALA A 161 6.33 1.03 12.67
N ASP A 162 7.15 1.58 11.77
CA ASP A 162 6.71 2.37 10.62
C ASP A 162 6.34 1.43 9.46
N LEU A 163 5.05 1.40 9.11
CA LEU A 163 4.48 0.56 8.06
C LEU A 163 4.55 1.22 6.68
N THR A 164 4.90 2.50 6.60
CA THR A 164 5.18 3.16 5.32
C THR A 164 6.45 2.59 4.69
N VAL A 165 7.41 2.13 5.50
CA VAL A 165 8.65 1.51 5.03
C VAL A 165 8.70 0.02 5.42
N PRO A 166 7.89 -0.86 4.79
CA PRO A 166 7.78 -2.25 5.20
C PRO A 166 9.03 -3.07 4.84
N ASP A 167 9.32 -4.11 5.63
CA ASP A 167 10.44 -5.02 5.31
C ASP A 167 10.07 -5.96 4.15
N LYS A 168 8.78 -6.29 4.02
CA LYS A 168 8.21 -6.96 2.84
C LYS A 168 6.84 -6.37 2.51
N LEU A 169 6.58 -6.27 1.21
CA LEU A 169 5.35 -5.73 0.65
C LEU A 169 4.92 -6.62 -0.52
N GLU A 170 3.65 -6.97 -0.54
CA GLU A 170 2.95 -7.43 -1.75
C GLU A 170 1.67 -6.60 -1.89
N TYR A 171 1.57 -5.88 -3.00
CA TYR A 171 0.45 -5.01 -3.28
C TYR A 171 -0.07 -5.31 -4.69
N LEU A 172 -1.37 -5.52 -4.83
CA LEU A 172 -2.04 -5.72 -6.10
C LEU A 172 -3.43 -5.12 -6.05
N ILE A 173 -3.67 -4.16 -6.93
CA ILE A 173 -4.99 -3.64 -7.26
C ILE A 173 -5.30 -4.00 -8.70
N LYS A 174 -6.49 -4.56 -8.91
CA LYS A 174 -7.14 -4.60 -10.21
C LYS A 174 -8.52 -4.01 -10.04
N ARG A 175 -8.83 -2.94 -10.75
CA ARG A 175 -10.09 -2.24 -10.56
C ARG A 175 -10.67 -1.77 -11.89
N ARG A 176 -11.98 -1.97 -12.05
CA ARG A 176 -12.75 -1.29 -13.07
C ARG A 176 -13.15 0.08 -12.56
N LEU A 177 -12.88 1.10 -13.35
CA LEU A 177 -13.32 2.46 -13.11
C LEU A 177 -14.43 2.78 -14.11
N SER A 178 -15.44 3.54 -13.69
CA SER A 178 -16.46 4.05 -14.61
C SER A 178 -17.06 5.34 -14.06
N ASN A 179 -17.39 6.27 -14.93
CA ASN A 179 -18.17 7.46 -14.59
C ASN A 179 -19.57 7.44 -15.24
N THR A 180 -20.38 8.43 -14.93
CA THR A 180 -21.73 8.60 -15.51
C THR A 180 -21.74 8.99 -16.98
N ASN A 181 -20.63 9.53 -17.49
CA ASN A 181 -20.49 10.03 -18.86
C ASN A 181 -20.01 8.94 -19.84
N GLY A 182 -19.99 7.67 -19.41
CA GLY A 182 -19.59 6.54 -20.26
C GLY A 182 -18.08 6.35 -20.41
N VAL A 183 -17.26 7.11 -19.69
CA VAL A 183 -15.81 6.89 -19.60
C VAL A 183 -15.57 5.68 -18.71
N VAL A 184 -14.76 4.75 -19.19
CA VAL A 184 -14.45 3.52 -18.47
C VAL A 184 -12.95 3.33 -18.40
N GLY A 185 -12.45 2.92 -17.24
CA GLY A 185 -11.04 2.67 -17.00
C GLY A 185 -10.78 1.27 -16.46
N HIS A 186 -9.57 0.79 -16.71
CA HIS A 186 -9.02 -0.41 -16.07
C HIS A 186 -7.70 -0.03 -15.42
N LEU A 187 -7.66 -0.15 -14.09
CA LEU A 187 -6.47 0.08 -13.30
C LEU A 187 -5.86 -1.26 -12.92
N PHE A 188 -4.58 -1.42 -13.22
CA PHE A 188 -3.71 -2.42 -12.62
C PHE A 188 -2.56 -1.70 -11.92
N LEU A 189 -2.39 -2.01 -10.64
CA LEU A 189 -1.22 -1.58 -9.87
C LEU A 189 -0.70 -2.77 -9.10
N GLY A 190 0.55 -3.15 -9.34
CA GLY A 190 1.21 -4.23 -8.63
C GLY A 190 2.55 -3.75 -8.08
N ALA A 191 2.85 -4.01 -6.81
CA ALA A 191 4.10 -3.60 -6.22
C ALA A 191 4.63 -4.56 -5.16
N THR A 192 5.95 -4.51 -4.98
CA THR A 192 6.70 -5.09 -3.86
C THR A 192 7.68 -4.05 -3.33
N THR A 193 8.47 -4.38 -2.31
CA THR A 193 9.54 -3.50 -1.81
C THR A 193 10.63 -3.16 -2.83
N ARG A 194 10.63 -3.81 -4.01
CA ARG A 194 11.71 -3.66 -5.02
C ARG A 194 11.24 -3.21 -6.38
N LYS A 195 9.96 -3.39 -6.70
CA LYS A 195 9.44 -3.16 -8.05
C LYS A 195 7.99 -2.75 -7.99
N ALA A 196 7.58 -1.91 -8.93
CA ALA A 196 6.20 -1.58 -9.18
C ALA A 196 5.89 -1.77 -10.67
N ARG A 197 4.64 -2.13 -10.97
CA ARG A 197 4.06 -2.16 -12.29
C ARG A 197 2.74 -1.41 -12.23
N PHE A 198 2.57 -0.49 -13.17
CA PHE A 198 1.39 0.34 -13.27
C PHE A 198 0.85 0.28 -14.70
N GLU A 199 -0.47 0.19 -14.82
CA GLU A 199 -1.16 0.25 -16.09
C GLU A 199 -2.56 0.83 -15.84
N LEU A 200 -2.85 1.95 -16.49
CA LEU A 200 -4.18 2.53 -16.55
C LEU A 200 -4.60 2.65 -18.00
N LEU A 201 -5.66 1.93 -18.35
CA LEU A 201 -6.26 1.97 -19.69
C LEU A 201 -7.61 2.66 -19.58
N VAL A 202 -7.89 3.62 -20.47
CA VAL A 202 -9.11 4.42 -20.42
C VAL A 202 -9.76 4.49 -21.80
N TRP A 203 -11.07 4.29 -21.84
CA TRP A 203 -11.91 4.31 -23.04
C TRP A 203 -13.06 5.30 -22.88
N GLY A 204 -13.65 5.72 -24.00
CA GLY A 204 -14.78 6.65 -24.01
C GLY A 204 -14.35 8.11 -23.84
N LEU A 205 -13.08 8.41 -24.05
CA LEU A 205 -12.54 9.77 -24.05
C LEU A 205 -12.89 10.49 -25.37
N ALA A 206 -12.90 11.81 -25.35
CA ALA A 206 -12.99 12.59 -26.58
C ALA A 206 -11.74 12.32 -27.43
N ALA A 207 -11.97 11.89 -28.68
CA ALA A 207 -10.90 11.51 -29.59
C ALA A 207 -9.93 12.67 -29.82
N THR A 208 -8.63 12.37 -29.94
CA THR A 208 -7.56 13.34 -30.23
C THR A 208 -7.32 14.43 -29.18
N ASN A 209 -8.08 14.44 -28.08
CA ASN A 209 -7.87 15.37 -26.98
C ASN A 209 -6.72 14.91 -26.06
N THR A 210 -6.10 15.88 -25.39
CA THR A 210 -5.06 15.65 -24.38
C THR A 210 -5.66 15.39 -23.00
N TYR A 211 -5.09 14.43 -22.30
CA TYR A 211 -5.48 14.03 -20.95
C TYR A 211 -4.25 13.90 -20.05
N HIS A 212 -4.46 14.15 -18.76
CA HIS A 212 -3.42 14.12 -17.74
C HIS A 212 -3.74 13.02 -16.73
N LEU A 213 -2.77 12.14 -16.44
CA LEU A 213 -2.82 11.29 -15.26
C LEU A 213 -2.37 12.13 -14.06
N ALA A 214 -3.27 12.31 -13.10
CA ALA A 214 -2.98 12.91 -11.82
C ALA A 214 -2.84 11.83 -10.74
N LEU A 215 -1.78 11.91 -9.94
CA LEU A 215 -1.51 11.05 -8.79
C LEU A 215 -1.38 11.96 -7.56
N ASN A 216 -2.14 11.69 -6.50
CA ASN A 216 -2.21 12.58 -5.33
C ASN A 216 -2.46 14.05 -5.70
N ASP A 217 -3.36 14.26 -6.66
CA ASP A 217 -3.73 15.58 -7.19
C ASP A 217 -2.60 16.36 -7.89
N GLU A 218 -1.50 15.69 -8.26
CA GLU A 218 -0.42 16.25 -9.08
C GLU A 218 -0.36 15.58 -10.45
N ILE A 219 -0.18 16.37 -11.52
CA ILE A 219 -0.03 15.85 -12.88
C ILE A 219 1.28 15.07 -12.97
N ALA A 220 1.15 13.78 -13.22
CA ALA A 220 2.26 12.84 -13.26
C ALA A 220 2.60 12.43 -14.70
N ALA A 221 1.62 12.33 -15.59
CA ALA A 221 1.84 12.05 -17.01
C ALA A 221 0.78 12.67 -17.90
N THR A 222 1.11 12.81 -19.18
CA THR A 222 0.21 13.37 -20.20
C THR A 222 0.16 12.44 -21.41
N VAL A 223 -1.03 12.25 -21.98
CA VAL A 223 -1.24 11.45 -23.19
C VAL A 223 -2.33 12.07 -24.05
N THR A 224 -2.23 11.90 -25.36
CA THR A 224 -3.30 12.23 -26.29
C THR A 224 -4.14 10.99 -26.56
N ALA A 225 -5.46 11.09 -26.41
CA ALA A 225 -6.37 10.00 -26.74
C ALA A 225 -6.33 9.70 -28.24
N THR A 226 -6.39 8.42 -28.59
CA THR A 226 -6.46 7.97 -29.98
C THR A 226 -7.76 8.41 -30.66
N THR A 227 -7.87 8.21 -31.97
CA THR A 227 -9.09 8.51 -32.74
C THR A 227 -10.32 7.74 -32.26
N ASN A 228 -10.13 6.64 -31.51
CA ASN A 228 -11.21 5.83 -30.94
C ASN A 228 -11.53 6.21 -29.47
N GLY A 229 -11.00 7.33 -28.96
CA GLY A 229 -11.24 7.75 -27.58
C GLY A 229 -10.56 6.88 -26.53
N PHE A 230 -9.42 6.28 -26.87
CA PHE A 230 -8.63 5.44 -25.97
C PHE A 230 -7.33 6.12 -25.55
N ALA A 231 -7.00 6.03 -24.26
CA ALA A 231 -5.72 6.46 -23.68
C ALA A 231 -5.12 5.35 -22.81
N SER A 232 -3.79 5.32 -22.73
CA SER A 232 -3.04 4.30 -21.99
C SER A 232 -1.86 4.93 -21.25
N PHE A 233 -1.76 4.66 -19.96
CA PHE A 233 -0.66 5.07 -19.09
C PHE A 233 0.01 3.81 -18.53
N ASN A 234 1.18 3.45 -19.07
CA ASN A 234 1.84 2.16 -18.77
C ASN A 234 3.12 2.29 -17.96
N THR A 235 3.47 3.53 -17.59
CA THR A 235 4.62 3.83 -16.75
C THR A 235 4.09 4.48 -15.50
N LEU A 236 4.48 3.95 -14.34
CA LEU A 236 4.34 4.71 -13.11
C LEU A 236 5.22 5.94 -13.30
N PRO A 237 4.66 7.16 -13.35
CA PRO A 237 5.46 8.35 -13.60
C PRO A 237 6.43 8.56 -12.44
N SER A 238 7.44 9.42 -12.63
CA SER A 238 8.21 9.95 -11.50
C SER A 238 7.25 10.70 -10.58
N GLY A 239 6.76 10.00 -9.57
CA GLY A 239 5.73 10.45 -8.63
C GLY A 239 6.11 9.98 -7.23
N PRO A 240 5.20 9.36 -6.45
CA PRO A 240 5.51 9.04 -5.08
C PRO A 240 6.73 8.11 -5.00
N THR A 241 7.71 8.48 -4.17
CA THR A 241 8.91 7.68 -3.91
C THR A 241 8.55 6.29 -3.40
N ASN A 242 7.34 6.13 -2.85
CA ASN A 242 6.82 4.90 -2.31
C ASN A 242 5.36 4.70 -2.75
N ILE A 243 5.04 3.50 -3.23
CA ILE A 243 3.70 3.19 -3.72
C ILE A 243 2.62 3.23 -2.64
N LEU A 244 3.00 3.08 -1.36
CA LEU A 244 2.09 3.19 -0.22
C LEU A 244 1.68 4.64 0.09
N ASP A 245 2.31 5.62 -0.54
CA ASP A 245 1.95 7.03 -0.43
C ASP A 245 0.97 7.45 -1.55
N LEU A 246 0.60 6.53 -2.45
CA LEU A 246 -0.36 6.81 -3.52
C LEU A 246 -1.80 6.58 -3.01
N HIS A 247 -2.54 7.66 -2.79
CA HIS A 247 -3.89 7.64 -2.23
C HIS A 247 -4.97 8.01 -3.24
N THR A 248 -4.65 8.88 -4.19
CA THR A 248 -5.60 9.25 -5.25
C THR A 248 -4.99 9.02 -6.63
N LEU A 249 -5.83 8.58 -7.54
CA LEU A 249 -5.53 8.50 -8.96
C LEU A 249 -6.70 9.08 -9.72
N ALA A 250 -6.41 9.96 -10.68
CA ALA A 250 -7.40 10.53 -11.56
C ALA A 250 -6.86 10.71 -12.98
N VAL A 251 -7.75 10.73 -13.96
CA VAL A 251 -7.45 11.28 -15.28
C VAL A 251 -8.21 12.58 -15.40
N TRP A 252 -7.50 13.63 -15.80
CA TRP A 252 -8.04 14.96 -16.01
C TRP A 252 -8.05 15.30 -17.50
N ASP A 253 -9.04 16.07 -17.93
CA ASP A 253 -9.02 16.71 -19.25
C ASP A 253 -8.09 17.92 -19.28
N SER A 254 -7.96 18.57 -20.45
CA SER A 254 -7.11 19.76 -20.62
C SER A 254 -7.57 20.99 -19.84
N ALA A 255 -8.78 20.97 -19.26
CA ALA A 255 -9.31 22.00 -18.39
C ALA A 255 -9.20 21.61 -16.90
N SER A 256 -8.42 20.57 -16.59
CA SER A 256 -8.21 20.03 -15.25
C SER A 256 -9.48 19.46 -14.59
N ASN A 257 -10.50 19.11 -15.36
CA ASN A 257 -11.67 18.42 -14.81
C ASN A 257 -11.39 16.92 -14.71
N SER A 258 -11.73 16.31 -13.57
CA SER A 258 -11.63 14.87 -13.39
C SER A 258 -12.63 14.13 -14.25
N VAL A 259 -12.14 13.35 -15.22
CA VAL A 259 -12.98 12.49 -16.07
C VAL A 259 -13.17 11.11 -15.46
N ILE A 260 -12.19 10.59 -14.73
CA ILE A 260 -12.31 9.34 -13.98
C ILE A 260 -11.34 9.37 -12.81
N SER A 261 -11.75 8.84 -11.66
CA SER A 261 -10.90 8.87 -10.46
C SER A 261 -11.18 7.68 -9.55
N THR A 262 -10.25 7.44 -8.63
CA THR A 262 -10.40 6.43 -7.59
C THR A 262 -9.51 6.74 -6.39
N HIS A 263 -9.94 6.27 -5.22
CA HIS A 263 -9.11 6.24 -4.01
C HIS A 263 -8.43 4.88 -3.89
N LEU A 264 -7.14 4.91 -3.58
CA LEU A 264 -6.35 3.73 -3.28
C LEU A 264 -6.20 3.58 -1.76
N PRO A 265 -6.08 2.33 -1.28
CA PRO A 265 -5.67 2.05 0.10
C PRO A 265 -4.36 2.71 0.50
#